data_AF-A0A3D5FGF4-F1
#
_entry.id   AF-A0A3D5FGF4-F1
#
_cell.length_a   1.000
_cell.length_b   1.000
_cell.length_c   1.000
_cell.angle_alpha   90.00
_cell.angle_beta   90.00
_cell.angle_gamma   90.00
#
_symmetry.space_group_name_H-M   'P 1'
#
loop_
_entity.id
_entity.type
_entity.pdbx_description
1 polymer ?
#
loop_
_entity_poly.entity_id
_entity_poly.type
_entity_poly.pdbx_seq_one_letter_code
_entity_poly.pdbx_strand_id
1 'polypeptide(L)'
;MLRLAARLLLLILFTVPVLPASALGSFDGEAGIFTWVADTNDYIDLGINTNSVGGYAEGWWDHGWGVRASLYRVAEDDVVTAPDEQIVIDITHRLLSPTDNTFLAAGLGWEQNRFGAEGSVSGLRLVGEGRLGVLGALYIYGAGGWAPNMGGLGLRKDLSSISVEAGVVIDPLPFLSLRAAWRYHITDYTGDITGTRAREANYGLVFGGGIHW
;
A
#
# COMPACT_ATOMS: atom_id res chain seq x y z
N MET A 1 -22.23 -0.70 9.04
CA MET A 1 -21.66 -0.01 7.85
C MET A 1 -20.54 -0.81 7.18
N LEU A 2 -19.75 -1.61 7.92
CA LEU A 2 -18.71 -2.51 7.39
C LEU A 2 -19.17 -3.51 6.30
N ARG A 3 -20.41 -4.01 6.40
CA ARG A 3 -20.98 -4.97 5.42
C ARG A 3 -21.26 -4.37 4.05
N LEU A 4 -21.38 -3.04 3.94
CA LEU A 4 -21.64 -2.37 2.66
C LEU A 4 -20.34 -2.12 1.89
N ALA A 5 -19.27 -1.72 2.58
CA ALA A 5 -17.96 -1.52 1.96
C ALA A 5 -17.36 -2.84 1.44
N ALA A 6 -17.48 -3.93 2.21
CA ALA A 6 -17.05 -5.26 1.78
C ALA A 6 -17.86 -5.76 0.57
N ARG A 7 -19.17 -5.48 0.50
CA ARG A 7 -20.01 -5.81 -0.65
C ARG A 7 -19.69 -4.97 -1.87
N LEU A 8 -19.29 -3.71 -1.70
CA LEU A 8 -18.88 -2.84 -2.79
C LEU A 8 -17.54 -3.30 -3.39
N LEU A 9 -16.58 -3.68 -2.54
CA LEU A 9 -15.29 -4.23 -2.98
C LEU A 9 -15.48 -5.58 -3.70
N LEU A 10 -16.36 -6.44 -3.18
CA LEU A 10 -16.70 -7.71 -3.83
C LEU A 10 -17.47 -7.49 -5.14
N LEU A 11 -18.31 -6.46 -5.23
CA LEU A 11 -18.98 -6.10 -6.48
C LEU A 11 -17.96 -5.61 -7.50
N ILE A 12 -17.01 -4.75 -7.12
CA ILE A 12 -15.94 -4.27 -8.02
C ILE A 12 -15.09 -5.44 -8.52
N LEU A 13 -14.75 -6.41 -7.65
CA LEU A 13 -14.03 -7.64 -8.01
C LEU A 13 -14.85 -8.59 -8.90
N PHE A 14 -16.19 -8.61 -8.80
CA PHE A 14 -17.08 -9.44 -9.63
C PHE A 14 -17.60 -8.73 -10.89
N THR A 15 -17.49 -7.40 -10.96
CA THR A 15 -17.90 -6.61 -12.12
C THR A 15 -16.72 -6.16 -12.98
N VAL A 16 -15.49 -6.62 -12.73
CA VAL A 16 -14.48 -6.60 -13.81
C VAL A 16 -15.02 -7.55 -14.86
N PRO A 17 -15.60 -7.05 -15.97
CA PRO A 17 -15.91 -7.95 -17.04
C PRO A 17 -14.55 -8.47 -17.48
N VAL A 18 -14.44 -9.77 -17.74
CA VAL A 18 -13.40 -10.27 -18.64
C VAL A 18 -13.72 -9.65 -19.99
N LEU A 19 -13.38 -8.37 -20.14
CA LEU A 19 -13.57 -7.63 -21.37
C LEU A 19 -12.64 -8.30 -22.36
N PRO A 20 -13.09 -8.52 -23.61
CA PRO A 20 -12.16 -8.92 -24.65
C PRO A 20 -11.01 -7.91 -24.65
N ALA A 21 -9.77 -8.41 -24.62
CA ALA A 21 -8.51 -7.67 -24.56
C ALA A 21 -8.35 -6.57 -25.65
N SER A 22 -9.32 -6.44 -26.54
CA SER A 22 -9.40 -5.48 -27.63
C SER A 22 -10.05 -4.12 -27.26
N ALA A 23 -10.62 -3.96 -26.06
CA ALA A 23 -11.39 -2.75 -25.72
C ALA A 23 -10.71 -1.76 -24.76
N LEU A 24 -9.57 -2.11 -24.16
CA LEU A 24 -8.91 -1.31 -23.10
C LEU A 24 -7.75 -0.43 -23.56
N GLY A 25 -7.32 -0.51 -24.83
CA GLY A 25 -6.20 0.30 -25.33
C GLY A 25 -4.85 -0.09 -24.68
N SER A 26 -3.93 0.86 -24.57
CA SER A 26 -2.59 0.80 -23.94
C SER A 26 -2.65 0.74 -22.40
N PHE A 27 -3.58 -0.04 -21.86
CA PHE A 27 -3.78 -0.20 -20.43
C PHE A 27 -3.10 -1.48 -19.93
N ASP A 28 -2.32 -1.37 -18.86
CA ASP A 28 -1.69 -2.48 -18.14
C ASP A 28 -2.21 -2.50 -16.70
N GLY A 29 -2.93 -3.56 -16.32
CA GLY A 29 -3.53 -3.71 -15.00
C GLY A 29 -2.92 -4.85 -14.20
N GLU A 30 -2.80 -4.67 -12.89
CA GLU A 30 -2.42 -5.73 -11.95
C GLU A 30 -3.27 -5.63 -10.68
N ALA A 31 -3.73 -6.76 -10.14
CA ALA A 31 -4.29 -6.83 -8.79
C ALA A 31 -3.80 -8.06 -8.05
N GLY A 32 -3.58 -7.90 -6.76
CA GLY A 32 -2.98 -8.95 -5.95
C GLY A 32 -3.33 -8.88 -4.48
N ILE A 33 -2.96 -9.96 -3.81
CA ILE A 33 -3.06 -10.11 -2.36
C ILE A 33 -1.68 -10.35 -1.78
N PHE A 34 -1.50 -9.93 -0.54
CA PHE A 34 -0.27 -10.18 0.20
C PHE A 34 -0.55 -10.45 1.67
N THR A 35 0.38 -11.15 2.30
CA THR A 35 0.51 -11.24 3.74
C THR A 35 1.78 -10.50 4.16
N TRP A 36 1.83 -10.03 5.39
CA TRP A 36 3.04 -9.42 5.92
C TRP A 36 3.27 -9.79 7.39
N VAL A 37 4.53 -9.95 7.74
CA VAL A 37 4.97 -10.23 9.11
C VAL A 37 5.30 -8.89 9.75
N ALA A 38 4.26 -8.27 10.30
CA ALA A 38 4.36 -7.00 11.01
C ALA A 38 4.97 -7.23 12.40
N ASP A 39 6.17 -6.70 12.63
CA ASP A 39 6.72 -6.53 13.97
C ASP A 39 6.15 -5.24 14.56
N THR A 40 5.36 -5.41 15.61
CA THR A 40 4.65 -4.33 16.29
C THR A 40 5.22 -4.07 17.69
N ASN A 41 6.13 -4.90 18.23
CA ASN A 41 6.53 -4.78 19.63
C ASN A 41 7.88 -5.37 20.11
N ASP A 42 8.70 -6.11 19.35
CA ASP A 42 10.00 -6.55 19.90
C ASP A 42 11.00 -7.10 18.86
N TYR A 43 12.24 -6.59 18.93
CA TYR A 43 13.35 -6.80 17.99
C TYR A 43 13.89 -8.25 17.86
N ILE A 44 13.32 -9.26 18.52
CA ILE A 44 13.97 -10.59 18.68
C ILE A 44 12.99 -11.79 18.56
N ASP A 45 11.69 -11.60 18.32
CA ASP A 45 10.79 -12.74 18.10
C ASP A 45 10.57 -13.01 16.60
N LEU A 46 11.10 -14.12 16.10
CA LEU A 46 10.86 -14.65 14.74
C LEU A 46 9.53 -15.44 14.66
N GLY A 47 8.70 -15.37 15.72
CA GLY A 47 7.37 -15.97 15.77
C GLY A 47 6.42 -15.37 14.72
N ILE A 48 6.09 -16.17 13.71
CA ILE A 48 5.03 -15.87 12.74
C ILE A 48 3.68 -15.97 13.47
N ASN A 49 3.21 -14.89 14.10
CA ASN A 49 1.91 -14.90 14.77
C ASN A 49 1.00 -13.70 14.46
N THR A 50 1.48 -12.72 13.68
CA THR A 50 0.66 -11.57 13.28
C THR A 50 -0.08 -11.89 11.97
N ASN A 51 -1.37 -12.21 12.05
CA ASN A 51 -2.22 -12.48 10.88
C ASN A 51 -2.52 -11.18 10.13
N SER A 52 -1.55 -10.70 9.36
CA SER A 52 -1.66 -9.44 8.65
C SER A 52 -1.81 -9.69 7.16
N VAL A 53 -2.87 -9.14 6.56
CA VAL A 53 -3.27 -9.38 5.17
C VAL A 53 -3.59 -8.07 4.48
N GLY A 54 -3.41 -8.05 3.17
CA GLY A 54 -3.72 -6.89 2.36
C GLY A 54 -3.90 -7.24 0.91
N GLY A 55 -4.12 -6.19 0.13
CA GLY A 55 -4.25 -6.31 -1.31
C GLY A 55 -4.04 -4.98 -1.99
N TYR A 56 -3.85 -5.04 -3.29
CA TYR A 56 -3.67 -3.86 -4.13
C TYR A 56 -4.31 -4.10 -5.49
N ALA A 57 -4.61 -2.99 -6.16
CA ALA A 57 -4.89 -2.93 -7.57
C ALA A 57 -4.12 -1.74 -8.14
N GLU A 58 -3.40 -1.95 -9.25
CA GLU A 58 -2.71 -0.91 -10.00
C GLU A 58 -3.12 -0.95 -11.48
N GLY A 59 -3.05 0.20 -12.12
CA GLY A 59 -3.33 0.34 -13.53
C GLY A 59 -2.52 1.48 -14.13
N TRP A 60 -1.93 1.24 -15.29
CA TRP A 60 -1.16 2.22 -16.05
C TRP A 60 -1.83 2.50 -17.39
N TRP A 61 -2.06 3.77 -17.70
CA TRP A 61 -2.58 4.23 -18.99
C TRP A 61 -1.49 4.89 -19.81
N ASP A 62 -1.39 4.49 -21.08
CA ASP A 62 -0.45 5.05 -22.05
C ASP A 62 1.01 5.05 -21.55
N HIS A 63 1.36 4.14 -20.64
CA HIS A 63 2.66 4.08 -19.95
C HIS A 63 3.05 5.41 -19.28
N GLY A 64 2.10 6.30 -19.00
CA GLY A 64 2.34 7.63 -18.45
C GLY A 64 1.72 7.81 -17.08
N TRP A 65 0.42 7.60 -16.98
CA TRP A 65 -0.35 7.79 -15.73
C TRP A 65 -0.61 6.45 -15.05
N GLY A 66 -0.28 6.37 -13.77
CA GLY A 66 -0.55 5.24 -12.90
C GLY A 66 -1.60 5.58 -11.86
N VAL A 67 -2.44 4.60 -11.52
CA VAL A 67 -3.33 4.65 -10.36
C VAL A 67 -3.12 3.38 -9.56
N ARG A 68 -2.91 3.51 -8.24
CA ARG A 68 -2.78 2.37 -7.34
C ARG A 68 -3.65 2.55 -6.10
N ALA A 69 -4.46 1.55 -5.80
CA ALA A 69 -5.15 1.41 -4.54
C ALA A 69 -4.51 0.28 -3.72
N SER A 70 -4.28 0.48 -2.43
CA SER A 70 -3.71 -0.54 -1.55
C SER A 70 -4.40 -0.54 -0.19
N LEU A 71 -4.58 -1.73 0.37
CA LEU A 71 -5.12 -1.98 1.71
C LEU A 71 -4.11 -2.82 2.49
N TYR A 72 -3.70 -2.32 3.65
CA TYR A 72 -2.88 -3.05 4.62
C TYR A 72 -3.71 -3.22 5.88
N ARG A 73 -3.81 -4.46 6.39
CA ARG A 73 -4.48 -4.75 7.66
C ARG A 73 -3.57 -5.54 8.56
N VAL A 74 -3.65 -5.22 9.84
CA VAL A 74 -3.15 -5.99 10.98
C VAL A 74 -4.34 -6.22 11.90
N ALA A 75 -4.35 -7.31 12.67
CA ALA A 75 -5.41 -7.49 13.65
C ALA A 75 -5.32 -6.37 14.71
N GLU A 76 -6.45 -5.81 15.13
CA GLU A 76 -6.50 -4.75 16.15
C GLU A 76 -5.82 -5.22 17.45
N ASP A 77 -6.02 -6.48 17.83
CA ASP A 77 -5.42 -7.08 19.03
C ASP A 77 -3.88 -7.21 18.96
N ASP A 78 -3.30 -7.10 17.76
CA ASP A 78 -1.86 -7.23 17.51
C ASP A 78 -1.13 -5.86 17.47
N VAL A 79 -1.87 -4.75 17.55
CA VAL A 79 -1.32 -3.39 17.60
C VAL A 79 -1.79 -2.66 18.85
N VAL A 80 -0.87 -2.04 19.59
CA VAL A 80 -1.23 -1.32 20.82
C VAL A 80 -1.77 0.06 20.48
N THR A 81 -0.98 0.83 19.74
CA THR A 81 -1.31 2.22 19.43
C THR A 81 -1.15 2.57 17.96
N ALA A 82 -0.40 1.77 17.19
CA ALA A 82 -0.24 1.89 15.75
C ALA A 82 -1.57 1.64 14.99
N PRO A 83 -1.73 2.17 13.76
CA PRO A 83 -2.91 1.91 12.98
C PRO A 83 -3.04 0.43 12.58
N ASP A 84 -4.24 -0.12 12.73
CA ASP A 84 -4.57 -1.52 12.41
C ASP A 84 -5.07 -1.70 10.97
N GLU A 85 -5.43 -0.60 10.30
CA GLU A 85 -5.72 -0.59 8.87
C GLU A 85 -5.17 0.68 8.20
N GLN A 86 -4.60 0.52 7.03
CA GLN A 86 -4.18 1.61 6.15
C GLN A 86 -4.77 1.40 4.75
N ILE A 87 -5.47 2.41 4.25
CA ILE A 87 -5.95 2.49 2.87
C ILE A 87 -5.18 3.62 2.17
N VAL A 88 -4.64 3.32 1.00
CA VAL A 88 -3.92 4.28 0.16
C VAL A 88 -4.51 4.27 -1.24
N ILE A 89 -4.71 5.45 -1.82
CA ILE A 89 -5.07 5.65 -3.22
C ILE A 89 -4.09 6.67 -3.80
N ASP A 90 -3.22 6.23 -4.69
CA ASP A 90 -2.17 7.04 -5.31
C ASP A 90 -2.45 7.23 -6.80
N ILE A 91 -2.18 8.44 -7.29
CA ILE A 91 -2.16 8.78 -8.72
C ILE A 91 -0.76 9.29 -9.05
N THR A 92 -0.06 8.60 -9.93
CA THR A 92 1.33 8.84 -10.28
C THR A 92 1.49 9.15 -11.77
N HIS A 93 2.54 9.89 -12.10
CA HIS A 93 2.96 10.10 -13.48
C HIS A 93 4.44 9.73 -13.63
N ARG A 94 4.77 8.98 -14.69
CA ARG A 94 6.17 8.62 -14.99
C ARG A 94 6.95 9.87 -15.35
N LEU A 95 7.99 10.17 -14.57
CA LEU A 95 8.93 11.25 -14.82
C LEU A 95 10.04 10.80 -15.78
N LEU A 96 10.42 9.53 -15.68
CA LEU A 96 11.44 8.87 -16.50
C LEU A 96 10.98 7.45 -16.80
N SER A 97 11.07 7.00 -18.04
CA SER A 97 10.70 5.63 -18.43
C SER A 97 11.63 5.09 -19.54
N PRO A 98 12.87 4.68 -19.23
CA PRO A 98 13.78 4.10 -20.21
C PRO A 98 13.22 2.85 -20.93
N THR A 99 12.42 2.05 -20.22
CA THR A 99 11.72 0.87 -20.75
C THR A 99 10.36 0.74 -20.08
N ASP A 100 9.49 -0.14 -20.55
CA ASP A 100 8.18 -0.34 -19.93
C ASP A 100 8.30 -0.83 -18.46
N ASN A 101 9.31 -1.66 -18.18
CA ASN A 101 9.56 -2.24 -16.86
C ASN A 101 10.65 -1.50 -16.05
N THR A 102 11.08 -0.32 -16.50
CA THR A 102 12.06 0.52 -15.80
C THR A 102 11.60 1.96 -15.84
N PHE A 103 11.22 2.49 -14.69
CA PHE A 103 10.70 3.84 -14.60
C PHE A 103 10.90 4.46 -13.21
N LEU A 104 10.75 5.79 -13.17
CA LEU A 104 10.57 6.58 -11.96
C LEU A 104 9.29 7.40 -12.13
N ALA A 105 8.40 7.35 -11.15
CA ALA A 105 7.15 8.09 -11.13
C ALA A 105 6.98 8.85 -9.82
N ALA A 106 6.21 9.92 -9.87
CA ALA A 106 5.83 10.69 -8.70
C ALA A 106 4.41 11.20 -8.85
N GLY A 107 3.78 11.55 -7.73
CA GLY A 107 2.44 12.09 -7.76
C GLY A 107 1.87 12.40 -6.40
N LEU A 108 0.55 12.32 -6.33
CA LEU A 108 -0.25 12.63 -5.16
C LEU A 108 -1.15 11.45 -4.82
N GLY A 109 -1.50 11.35 -3.56
CA GLY A 109 -2.43 10.33 -3.11
C GLY A 109 -3.28 10.80 -1.94
N TRP A 110 -4.12 9.88 -1.51
CA TRP A 110 -4.92 9.96 -0.31
C TRP A 110 -4.61 8.77 0.57
N GLU A 111 -4.39 9.02 1.85
CA GLU A 111 -4.16 7.99 2.86
C GLU A 111 -5.21 8.09 3.95
N GLN A 112 -5.71 6.94 4.39
CA GLN A 112 -6.56 6.80 5.56
C GLN A 112 -5.98 5.73 6.48
N ASN A 113 -5.79 6.08 7.76
CA ASN A 113 -5.34 5.18 8.81
C ASN A 113 -6.47 4.99 9.83
N ARG A 114 -6.77 3.74 10.19
CA ARG A 114 -7.71 3.37 11.25
C ARG A 114 -6.93 2.96 12.50
N PHE A 115 -7.43 3.38 13.66
CA PHE A 115 -6.88 3.13 14.99
C PHE A 115 -7.92 2.40 15.83
N GLY A 116 -8.17 1.12 15.51
CA GLY A 116 -9.09 0.28 16.26
C GLY A 116 -10.47 0.93 16.47
N ALA A 117 -10.93 0.94 17.72
CA ALA A 117 -12.16 1.60 18.14
C ALA A 117 -12.13 3.15 18.15
N GLU A 118 -10.96 3.79 18.10
CA GLU A 118 -10.85 5.26 18.13
C GLU A 118 -11.34 5.92 16.83
N GLY A 119 -11.32 5.18 15.71
CA GLY A 119 -11.81 5.64 14.41
C GLY A 119 -10.70 5.77 13.38
N SER A 120 -10.91 6.63 12.37
CA SER A 120 -10.00 6.80 11.25
C SER A 120 -9.66 8.26 10.99
N VAL A 121 -8.45 8.49 10.52
CA VAL A 121 -7.92 9.79 10.13
C VAL A 121 -7.38 9.70 8.71
N SER A 122 -7.46 10.79 7.95
CA SER A 122 -7.08 10.77 6.53
C SER A 122 -6.47 12.07 6.07
N GLY A 123 -5.54 11.99 5.12
CA GLY A 123 -4.87 13.16 4.58
C GLY A 123 -4.36 12.94 3.16
N LEU A 124 -4.03 14.06 2.51
CA LEU A 124 -3.30 14.05 1.25
C LEU A 124 -1.87 13.60 1.50
N ARG A 125 -1.30 12.85 0.54
CA ARG A 125 0.11 12.43 0.56
C ARG A 125 0.83 12.73 -0.74
N LEU A 126 2.13 12.93 -0.63
CA LEU A 126 3.07 12.91 -1.75
C LEU A 126 3.55 11.47 -1.93
N VAL A 127 3.66 11.01 -3.17
CA VAL A 127 4.08 9.63 -3.48
C VAL A 127 5.19 9.64 -4.53
N GLY A 128 6.14 8.73 -4.37
CA GLY A 128 7.15 8.40 -5.36
C GLY A 128 7.32 6.90 -5.47
N GLU A 129 7.50 6.41 -6.70
CA GLU A 129 7.74 5.01 -6.96
C GLU A 129 8.72 4.82 -8.11
N GLY A 130 9.42 3.69 -8.12
CA GLY A 130 10.32 3.32 -9.18
C GLY A 130 10.41 1.81 -9.34
N ARG A 131 10.67 1.41 -10.58
CA ARG A 131 10.86 0.03 -10.99
C ARG A 131 12.15 -0.08 -11.80
N LEU A 132 12.91 -1.14 -11.62
CA LEU A 132 14.08 -1.46 -12.43
C LEU A 132 14.01 -2.92 -12.87
N GLY A 133 13.84 -3.12 -14.18
CA GLY A 133 13.92 -4.44 -14.79
C GLY A 133 15.35 -4.97 -14.77
N VAL A 134 15.55 -6.19 -14.28
CA VAL A 134 16.86 -6.84 -14.16
C VAL A 134 17.02 -7.95 -15.19
N LEU A 135 16.02 -8.84 -15.26
CA LEU A 135 15.89 -9.90 -16.25
C LEU A 135 14.45 -9.85 -16.78
N GLY A 136 14.17 -10.39 -17.97
CA GLY A 136 12.86 -10.21 -18.61
C GLY A 136 11.63 -10.54 -17.74
N ALA A 137 11.79 -11.40 -16.73
CA ALA A 137 10.75 -11.77 -15.77
C ALA A 137 11.04 -11.32 -14.32
N LEU A 138 12.09 -10.54 -14.06
CA LEU A 138 12.53 -10.14 -12.71
C LEU A 138 12.74 -8.63 -12.67
N TYR A 139 12.09 -7.97 -11.71
CA TYR A 139 12.32 -6.56 -11.44
C TYR A 139 12.40 -6.26 -9.95
N ILE A 140 13.08 -5.17 -9.63
CA ILE A 140 13.05 -4.59 -8.30
C ILE A 140 12.17 -3.35 -8.31
N TYR A 141 11.54 -3.06 -7.18
CA TYR A 141 10.72 -1.86 -7.03
C TYR A 141 10.94 -1.19 -5.68
N GLY A 142 10.64 0.09 -5.65
CA GLY A 142 10.52 0.89 -4.43
C GLY A 142 9.36 1.84 -4.57
N ALA A 143 8.55 1.97 -3.53
CA ALA A 143 7.46 2.94 -3.45
C ALA A 143 7.43 3.57 -2.06
N GLY A 144 7.07 4.83 -1.98
CA GLY A 144 6.92 5.50 -0.70
C GLY A 144 6.02 6.70 -0.80
N GLY A 145 5.47 7.11 0.33
CA GLY A 145 4.72 8.34 0.40
C GLY A 145 4.65 8.93 1.80
N TRP A 146 4.35 10.22 1.81
CA TRP A 146 4.35 11.06 3.00
C TRP A 146 3.06 11.88 3.05
N ALA A 147 2.26 11.64 4.09
CA ALA A 147 1.10 12.44 4.45
C ALA A 147 1.50 13.45 5.54
N PRO A 148 1.79 14.72 5.21
CA PRO A 148 2.31 15.70 6.17
C PRO A 148 1.29 16.13 7.22
N ASN A 149 0.00 16.00 6.92
CA ASN A 149 -1.07 16.37 7.83
C ASN A 149 -2.32 15.52 7.52
N MET A 150 -2.75 14.76 8.50
CA MET A 150 -3.96 13.95 8.46
C MET A 150 -5.03 14.50 9.43
N GLY A 151 -4.69 15.46 10.29
CA GLY A 151 -5.59 16.05 11.29
C GLY A 151 -5.37 15.49 12.69
N GLY A 152 -6.47 15.21 13.40
CA GLY A 152 -6.46 14.74 14.78
C GLY A 152 -7.43 13.58 14.99
N LEU A 153 -7.10 12.68 15.92
CA LEU A 153 -7.95 11.56 16.33
C LEU A 153 -7.77 11.27 17.82
N GLY A 154 -8.85 11.35 18.60
CA GLY A 154 -8.79 11.15 20.04
C GLY A 154 -7.79 12.09 20.71
N LEU A 155 -6.78 11.52 21.38
CA LEU A 155 -5.70 12.26 22.04
C LEU A 155 -4.50 12.56 21.12
N ARG A 156 -4.57 12.17 19.84
CA ARG A 156 -3.51 12.39 18.85
C ARG A 156 -3.81 13.65 18.05
N LYS A 157 -2.95 14.66 18.14
CA LYS A 157 -3.01 15.90 17.35
C LYS A 157 -1.90 15.93 16.31
N ASP A 158 -2.11 16.68 15.24
CA ASP A 158 -1.13 16.93 14.19
C ASP A 158 -0.55 15.64 13.60
N LEU A 159 -1.43 14.67 13.34
CA LEU A 159 -1.06 13.37 12.78
C LEU A 159 -0.41 13.53 11.41
N SER A 160 0.69 12.83 11.21
CA SER A 160 1.37 12.69 9.92
C SER A 160 1.84 11.25 9.73
N SER A 161 2.07 10.84 8.48
CA SER A 161 2.43 9.47 8.15
C SER A 161 3.51 9.41 7.08
N ILE A 162 4.41 8.43 7.21
CA ILE A 162 5.40 8.06 6.19
C ILE A 162 5.29 6.56 5.96
N SER A 163 5.16 6.13 4.71
CA SER A 163 5.20 4.71 4.32
C SER A 163 6.23 4.49 3.23
N VAL A 164 6.99 3.40 3.33
CA VAL A 164 8.00 2.99 2.34
C VAL A 164 7.91 1.48 2.17
N GLU A 165 8.05 1.02 0.94
CA GLU A 165 8.10 -0.39 0.56
C GLU A 165 9.16 -0.57 -0.51
N ALA A 166 10.00 -1.59 -0.36
CA ALA A 166 10.99 -1.96 -1.36
C ALA A 166 11.06 -3.47 -1.50
N GLY A 167 11.10 -3.96 -2.73
CA GLY A 167 10.98 -5.39 -2.96
C GLY A 167 11.45 -5.86 -4.33
N VAL A 168 11.30 -7.17 -4.50
CA VAL A 168 11.61 -7.91 -5.72
C VAL A 168 10.33 -8.58 -6.19
N VAL A 169 10.11 -8.57 -7.50
CA VAL A 169 9.00 -9.27 -8.14
C VAL A 169 9.52 -10.14 -9.28
N ILE A 170 8.98 -11.35 -9.37
CA ILE A 170 9.20 -12.26 -10.47
C ILE A 170 7.86 -12.57 -11.16
N ASP A 171 7.86 -12.53 -12.49
CA ASP A 171 6.71 -12.84 -13.35
C ASP A 171 6.94 -14.20 -14.02
N PRO A 172 6.73 -15.33 -13.31
CA PRO A 172 6.96 -16.66 -13.87
C PRO A 172 6.11 -16.93 -15.12
N LEU A 173 4.97 -16.24 -15.23
CA LEU A 173 4.06 -16.29 -16.38
C LEU A 173 3.60 -14.85 -16.70
N PRO A 174 3.22 -14.53 -17.95
CA PRO A 174 2.83 -13.17 -18.33
C PRO A 174 1.62 -12.60 -17.59
N PHE A 175 0.86 -13.44 -16.89
CA PHE A 175 -0.36 -13.07 -16.16
C PHE A 175 -0.20 -13.22 -14.64
N LEU A 176 0.98 -13.62 -14.13
CA LEU A 176 1.19 -13.92 -12.72
C LEU A 176 2.48 -13.28 -12.23
N SER A 177 2.38 -12.49 -11.17
CA SER A 177 3.51 -11.95 -10.42
C SER A 177 3.61 -12.59 -9.03
N LEU A 178 4.84 -12.76 -8.56
CA LEU A 178 5.17 -13.17 -7.19
C LEU A 178 6.12 -12.15 -6.59
N ARG A 179 5.80 -11.63 -5.40
CA ARG A 179 6.55 -10.54 -4.77
C ARG A 179 7.02 -10.88 -3.36
N ALA A 180 8.21 -10.39 -3.05
CA ALA A 180 8.77 -10.34 -1.70
C ALA A 180 9.31 -8.94 -1.46
N ALA A 181 8.88 -8.29 -0.38
CA ALA A 181 9.24 -6.91 -0.09
C ALA A 181 9.46 -6.70 1.42
N TRP A 182 10.10 -5.59 1.75
CA TRP A 182 10.13 -5.04 3.10
C TRP A 182 9.30 -3.76 3.10
N ARG A 183 8.40 -3.63 4.08
CA ARG A 183 7.55 -2.45 4.26
C ARG A 183 7.82 -1.82 5.61
N TYR A 184 7.72 -0.50 5.65
CA TYR A 184 7.87 0.33 6.83
C TYR A 184 6.82 1.44 6.80
N HIS A 185 6.06 1.60 7.88
CA HIS A 185 5.02 2.63 8.04
C HIS A 185 5.17 3.29 9.41
N ILE A 186 5.28 4.61 9.42
CA ILE A 186 5.28 5.44 10.62
C ILE A 186 4.03 6.30 10.65
N THR A 187 3.45 6.44 11.84
CA THR A 187 2.60 7.56 12.20
C THR A 187 3.27 8.40 13.30
N ASP A 188 3.39 9.70 13.06
CA ASP A 188 3.87 10.69 14.05
C ASP A 188 2.70 11.57 14.52
N TYR A 189 2.63 11.88 15.82
CA TYR A 189 1.60 12.76 16.39
C TYR A 189 2.07 13.47 17.66
N THR A 190 1.32 14.49 18.09
CA THR A 190 1.47 15.17 19.38
C THR A 190 0.36 14.75 20.32
N GLY A 191 0.71 14.27 21.52
CA GLY A 191 -0.27 13.92 22.55
C GLY A 191 -0.98 15.17 23.08
N ASP A 192 -2.31 15.18 23.08
CA ASP A 192 -3.11 16.35 23.46
C ASP A 192 -2.90 16.78 24.92
N ILE A 193 -2.83 15.79 25.83
CA ILE A 193 -2.70 16.05 27.27
C ILE A 193 -1.26 16.37 27.66
N THR A 194 -0.29 15.66 27.08
CA THR A 194 1.12 15.73 27.47
C THR A 194 1.90 16.77 26.67
N GLY A 195 1.41 17.18 25.50
CA GLY A 195 2.14 18.01 24.54
C GLY A 195 3.39 17.33 23.95
N THR A 196 3.58 16.03 24.22
CA THR A 196 4.76 15.28 23.81
C THR A 196 4.58 14.72 22.41
N ARG A 197 5.63 14.77 21.59
CA ARG A 197 5.67 14.06 20.31
C ARG A 197 5.82 12.56 20.56
N ALA A 198 5.04 11.78 19.82
CA ALA A 198 5.08 10.33 19.83
C ALA A 198 5.17 9.83 18.38
N ARG A 199 5.74 8.64 18.25
CA ARG A 199 5.96 7.93 17.00
C ARG A 199 5.52 6.49 17.16
N GLU A 200 4.73 6.02 16.21
CA GLU A 200 4.28 4.63 16.10
C GLU A 200 4.78 4.08 14.77
N ALA A 201 5.38 2.90 14.78
CA ALA A 201 5.89 2.28 13.58
C ALA A 201 5.36 0.85 13.45
N ASN A 202 5.14 0.44 12.22
CA ASN A 202 4.86 -0.94 11.83
C ASN A 202 5.75 -1.26 10.63
N TYR A 203 6.49 -2.37 10.71
CA TYR A 203 7.37 -2.80 9.64
C TYR A 203 7.43 -4.31 9.53
N GLY A 204 7.81 -4.79 8.36
CA GLY A 204 7.77 -6.21 8.12
C GLY A 204 8.10 -6.67 6.73
N LEU A 205 8.29 -7.98 6.60
CA LEU A 205 8.37 -8.66 5.32
C LEU A 205 6.96 -8.84 4.75
N VAL A 206 6.78 -8.47 3.48
CA VAL A 206 5.56 -8.63 2.70
C VAL A 206 5.79 -9.73 1.66
N PHE A 207 4.89 -10.70 1.59
CA PHE A 207 4.88 -11.75 0.57
C PHE A 207 3.53 -11.76 -0.12
N GLY A 208 3.51 -11.80 -1.45
CA GLY A 208 2.27 -11.78 -2.19
C GLY A 208 2.38 -12.23 -3.63
N GLY A 209 1.25 -12.14 -4.32
CA GLY A 209 1.19 -12.36 -5.75
C GLY A 209 0.03 -11.61 -6.38
N GLY A 210 0.15 -11.33 -7.67
CA GLY A 210 -0.81 -10.58 -8.45
C GLY A 210 -1.11 -11.23 -9.79
N ILE A 211 -2.21 -10.80 -10.39
CA ILE A 211 -2.64 -11.20 -11.73
C ILE A 211 -2.62 -9.98 -12.62
N HIS A 212 -2.06 -10.12 -13.82
CA HIS A 212 -2.01 -9.08 -14.85
C HIS A 212 -3.10 -9.27 -15.92
N TRP A 213 -3.59 -8.18 -16.50
CA TRP A 213 -4.52 -8.20 -17.64
C TRP A 213 -4.42 -6.96 -18.53
#